data_AF-A0A660MTX2-F1
#
_entry.id   AF-A0A660MTX2-F1
#
_cell.length_a   1.000
_cell.length_b   1.000
_cell.length_c   1.000
_cell.angle_alpha   90.00
_cell.angle_beta   90.00
_cell.angle_gamma   90.00
#
_symmetry.space_group_name_H-M   'P 1'
#
loop_
_entity.id
_entity.type
_entity.pdbx_description
1 polymer ?
#
loop_
_entity_poly.entity_id
_entity_poly.type
_entity_poly.pdbx_seq_one_letter_code
_entity_poly.pdbx_strand_id
1 'polypeptide(L)' 'MSTYGDLVNIEEFDKKEYFKEDRGEVSFYCKDCKTLVETERPNPNGYIFICKKCKGKNIAIGTKEGLKSNYKL' A
#
# COMPACT_ATOMS: atom_id res chain seq x y z
N MET A 1 -22.03 -40.21 -16.04
CA MET A 1 -22.24 -38.86 -16.62
C MET A 1 -22.69 -37.95 -15.51
N SER A 2 -21.81 -37.11 -15.00
CA SER A 2 -22.13 -36.19 -13.91
C SER A 2 -22.91 -35.02 -14.49
N THR A 3 -24.21 -34.92 -14.17
CA THR A 3 -25.07 -33.83 -14.62
C THR A 3 -24.73 -32.58 -13.81
N TYR A 4 -24.13 -31.59 -14.46
CA TYR A 4 -23.79 -30.28 -13.89
C TYR A 4 -25.05 -29.39 -13.67
N GLY A 5 -26.12 -29.96 -13.11
CA GLY A 5 -27.41 -29.28 -12.90
C GLY A 5 -27.44 -28.30 -11.73
N ASP A 6 -26.43 -28.36 -10.84
CA ASP A 6 -26.35 -27.56 -9.61
C ASP A 6 -25.32 -26.42 -9.70
N LEU A 7 -25.06 -25.89 -10.90
CA LEU A 7 -24.33 -24.65 -11.03
C LEU A 7 -25.29 -23.50 -10.68
N VAL A 8 -25.38 -23.21 -9.39
CA VAL A 8 -26.12 -22.07 -8.85
C VAL A 8 -25.53 -20.80 -9.48
N ASN A 9 -26.35 -20.10 -10.27
CA ASN A 9 -26.00 -18.79 -10.79
C ASN A 9 -25.94 -17.83 -9.60
N ILE A 10 -24.74 -17.60 -9.07
CA ILE A 10 -24.52 -16.63 -8.00
C ILE A 10 -24.80 -15.26 -8.63
N GLU A 11 -25.95 -14.69 -8.27
CA GLU A 11 -26.38 -13.36 -8.68
C GLU A 11 -25.23 -12.39 -8.44
N GLU A 12 -25.00 -11.55 -9.46
CA GLU A 12 -23.89 -10.62 -9.63
C GLU A 12 -23.25 -10.20 -8.31
N PHE A 13 -21.97 -10.54 -8.18
CA PHE A 13 -21.11 -10.11 -7.09
C PHE A 13 -21.16 -8.58 -7.03
N ASP A 14 -21.99 -8.05 -6.12
CA ASP A 14 -22.21 -6.63 -5.90
C ASP A 14 -20.84 -5.98 -5.72
N LYS A 15 -20.35 -5.34 -6.80
CA LYS A 15 -19.05 -4.67 -6.79
C LYS A 15 -19.22 -3.53 -5.81
N LYS A 16 -18.81 -3.75 -4.57
CA LYS A 16 -18.80 -2.73 -3.53
C LYS A 16 -17.95 -1.55 -4.01
N GLU A 17 -18.59 -0.57 -4.64
CA GLU A 17 -18.03 0.68 -5.17
C GLU A 17 -17.68 1.68 -4.06
N TYR A 18 -17.08 1.20 -2.99
CA TYR A 18 -16.60 2.06 -1.93
C TYR A 18 -15.13 1.76 -1.63
N PHE A 19 -14.29 1.94 -2.66
CA PHE A 19 -12.93 2.38 -2.40
C PHE A 19 -13.03 3.80 -1.82
N LYS A 20 -13.20 3.90 -0.50
CA LYS A 20 -12.99 5.15 0.21
C LYS A 20 -11.56 5.60 -0.11
N GLU A 21 -11.42 6.70 -0.84
CA GLU A 21 -10.13 7.33 -1.16
C GLU A 21 -9.34 7.71 0.10
N ASP A 22 -10.01 7.78 1.25
CA ASP A 22 -9.42 7.99 2.57
C ASP A 22 -8.78 6.71 3.14
N ARG A 23 -7.99 6.00 2.34
CA ARG A 23 -7.03 5.01 2.86
C ARG A 23 -5.90 5.78 3.50
N GLY A 24 -6.12 6.16 4.77
CA GLY A 24 -5.24 6.91 5.68
C GLY A 24 -3.85 7.27 5.14
N GLU A 25 -3.55 8.57 5.15
CA GLU A 25 -2.32 9.21 4.66
C GLU A 25 -1.10 8.25 4.60
N VAL A 26 -0.79 7.78 3.38
CA VAL A 26 0.34 6.90 3.14
C VAL A 26 1.62 7.64 3.48
N SER A 27 2.35 7.12 4.44
CA SER A 27 3.60 7.70 4.93
C SER A 27 4.78 6.83 4.53
N PHE A 28 5.94 7.48 4.40
CA PHE A 28 7.18 6.82 4.00
C PHE A 28 8.18 6.92 5.14
N TYR A 29 8.70 5.78 5.58
CA TYR A 29 9.73 5.70 6.60
C TYR A 29 11.05 5.30 5.97
N CYS A 30 12.09 6.10 6.17
CA CYS A 30 13.42 5.73 5.73
C CYS A 30 14.13 4.95 6.84
N LYS A 31 14.54 3.71 6.54
CA LYS A 31 15.25 2.85 7.51
C LYS A 31 16.64 3.40 7.85
N ASP A 32 17.30 4.07 6.90
CA ASP A 32 18.61 4.67 7.13
C ASP A 32 18.52 5.93 8.02
N CYS A 33 17.53 6.79 7.78
CA CYS A 33 17.31 8.00 8.60
C CYS A 33 16.52 7.74 9.88
N LYS A 34 15.98 6.53 10.05
CA LYS A 34 15.07 6.11 11.12
C LYS A 34 13.91 7.08 11.39
N THR A 35 13.47 7.79 10.36
CA THR A 35 12.46 8.86 10.47
C THR A 35 11.48 8.79 9.31
N LEU A 36 10.29 9.37 9.53
CA LEU A 36 9.33 9.63 8.45
C LEU A 36 9.91 10.72 7.56
N VAL A 37 9.91 10.47 6.25
CA VAL A 37 10.49 11.37 5.25
C VAL A 37 9.60 11.46 4.03
N GLU A 38 9.70 12.56 3.31
CA GLU A 38 9.19 12.62 1.95
C GLU A 38 10.11 11.83 1.01
N THR A 39 9.48 11.18 0.03
CA THR A 39 10.20 10.42 -0.98
C THR A 39 9.94 10.98 -2.35
N GLU A 40 10.95 10.83 -3.22
CA GLU A 40 10.82 11.11 -4.64
C GLU A 40 10.69 9.80 -5.39
N ARG A 41 9.80 9.81 -6.37
CA ARG A 41 9.60 8.69 -7.28
C ARG A 41 10.22 9.06 -8.62
N PRO A 42 11.41 8.54 -8.98
CA PRO A 42 12.09 8.90 -10.22
C PRO A 42 11.35 8.37 -11.47
N ASN A 43 10.51 7.35 -11.31
CA ASN A 43 9.69 6.81 -12.38
C ASN A 43 8.24 6.65 -11.88
N PRO A 44 7.24 7.31 -12.50
CA PRO A 44 5.85 7.24 -12.06
C PRO A 44 5.29 5.81 -12.03
N ASN A 45 5.82 4.90 -12.86
CA ASN A 45 5.42 3.49 -12.89
C ASN A 45 6.34 2.55 -12.10
N GLY A 46 7.45 3.06 -11.55
CA GLY A 46 8.44 2.23 -10.84
C GLY A 46 8.14 2.10 -9.35
N TYR A 47 8.44 0.96 -8.73
CA TYR A 47 8.27 0.76 -7.27
C TYR A 47 9.44 1.30 -6.44
N ILE A 48 10.28 2.15 -7.03
CA ILE A 48 11.47 2.70 -6.40
C ILE A 48 11.11 4.05 -5.79
N PHE A 49 11.33 4.18 -4.48
CA PHE A 49 11.18 5.42 -3.73
C PHE A 49 12.55 5.82 -3.20
N ILE A 50 12.89 7.09 -3.37
CA ILE A 50 14.18 7.64 -2.95
C ILE A 50 13.92 8.61 -1.79
N CYS A 51 14.61 8.43 -0.68
CA CYS A 51 14.58 9.37 0.43
C CYS A 51 15.16 10.73 0.01
N LYS A 52 14.40 11.84 0.16
CA LYS A 52 14.95 13.18 -0.13
C LYS A 52 16.13 13.57 0.77
N LYS A 53 16.20 13.05 2.00
CA LYS A 53 17.26 13.40 2.98
C LYS A 53 18.58 12.69 2.72
N CYS A 54 18.56 11.36 2.61
CA CYS A 54 19.78 10.55 2.48
C CYS A 54 20.02 10.01 1.06
N LYS A 55 19.09 10.23 0.12
CA LYS A 55 19.10 9.64 -1.23
C LYS A 55 19.14 8.10 -1.24
N GLY A 56 18.86 7.48 -0.09
CA GLY A 56 18.76 6.04 0.08
C GLY A 56 17.47 5.47 -0.50
N LYS A 57 17.52 4.19 -0.89
CA LYS A 57 16.39 3.45 -1.48
C LYS A 57 15.66 2.57 -0.46
N ASN A 58 16.11 2.54 0.79
CA ASN A 58 15.51 1.71 1.85
C ASN A 58 14.32 2.44 2.51
N ILE A 59 13.24 2.53 1.76
CA ILE A 59 11.98 3.12 2.22
C ILE A 59 10.98 2.02 2.55
N ALA A 60 10.36 2.11 3.73
CA ALA A 60 9.16 1.36 4.08
C ALA A 60 7.92 2.23 3.85
N ILE A 61 6.89 1.63 3.25
CA ILE A 61 5.63 2.29 2.91
C ILE A 61 4.56 1.74 3.84
N GLY A 62 3.76 2.60 4.44
CA GLY A 62 2.66 2.18 5.31
C GLY A 62 1.84 3.36 5.80
N THR A 63 0.81 3.08 6.60
CA THR A 63 0.07 4.13 7.32
C THR A 63 0.94 4.69 8.44
N LYS A 64 0.69 5.94 8.87
CA LYS A 64 1.39 6.54 10.03
C LYS A 64 1.33 5.62 11.26
N GLU A 65 0.17 5.05 11.54
CA GLU A 65 -0.06 4.15 12.68
C GLU A 65 0.72 2.84 12.55
N GLY A 66 0.70 2.23 11.36
CA GLY A 66 1.45 1.00 11.08
C GLY A 66 2.95 1.21 11.20
N LEU A 67 3.47 2.34 10.73
CA LEU A 67 4.88 2.69 10.85
C LEU A 67 5.28 3.00 12.30
N LYS A 68 4.43 3.70 13.06
CA LYS A 68 4.65 3.95 14.50
C LYS A 68 4.73 2.63 15.29
N SER A 69 3.79 1.72 15.04
CA SER A 69 3.77 0.41 15.70
C SER A 69 5.00 -0.44 15.34
N ASN A 70 5.36 -0.51 14.04
CA ASN A 70 6.46 -1.38 13.58
C ASN A 70 7.86 -0.85 13.94
N TYR A 71 8.07 0.46 13.88
CA TYR A 71 9.40 1.06 14.05
C TYR A 71 9.59 1.76 15.40
N LYS A 72 8.62 1.66 16.33
CA LYS A 72 8.62 2.35 17.63
C LYS A 72 9.00 3.84 17.49
N LEU A 73 8.35 4.52 16.54
CA LEU A 73 8.47 5.97 16.37
C LEU A 73 7.74 6.72 17.49
#